data_AF-V5IDJ6-F1
#
_entry.id   AF-V5IDJ6-F1
#
_cell.length_a   1.000
_cell.length_b   1.000
_cell.length_c   1.000
_cell.angle_alpha   90.00
_cell.angle_beta   90.00
_cell.angle_gamma   90.00
#
_symmetry.space_group_name_H-M   'P 1'
#
loop_
_entity.id
_entity.type
_entity.pdbx_description
1 polymer ?
#
loop_
_entity_poly.entity_id
_entity_poly.type
_entity_poly.pdbx_seq_one_letter_code
_entity_poly.pdbx_strand_id
1 'polypeptide(L)'
;MEVKTFAFLQIVVFVALGIQLFAAVTDAADADDVVFTVDYCGMNCTLQDDGSWTACTQKIGECKCYHESGSSVGLCLSTAYTDFTQFGGPSDSDLDAATPRPADRLSR
;
A
#
# COMPACT_ATOMS: atom_id res chain seq x y z
N MET A 1 -46.71 -5.48 -23.24
CA MET A 1 -45.46 -4.71 -23.47
C MET A 1 -44.86 -4.12 -22.18
N GLU A 2 -45.57 -4.19 -21.05
CA GLU A 2 -45.20 -3.54 -19.77
C GLU A 2 -43.99 -4.19 -19.07
N VAL A 3 -43.92 -5.53 -19.03
CA VAL A 3 -42.88 -6.29 -18.31
C VAL A 3 -41.46 -6.01 -18.82
N LYS A 4 -41.32 -5.75 -20.12
CA LYS A 4 -40.03 -5.51 -20.77
C LYS A 4 -39.46 -4.13 -20.41
N THR A 5 -40.31 -3.17 -20.12
CA THR A 5 -39.94 -1.80 -19.74
C THR A 5 -39.46 -1.74 -18.28
N PHE A 6 -40.12 -2.47 -17.37
CA PHE A 6 -39.72 -2.55 -15.97
C PHE A 6 -38.33 -3.18 -15.78
N ALA A 7 -38.03 -4.24 -16.53
CA ALA A 7 -36.70 -4.88 -16.48
C ALA A 7 -35.59 -3.93 -16.97
N PHE A 8 -35.87 -3.13 -18.01
CA PHE A 8 -34.89 -2.17 -18.53
C PHE A 8 -34.61 -1.03 -17.54
N LEU A 9 -35.65 -0.53 -16.86
CA LEU A 9 -35.53 0.48 -15.81
C LEU A 9 -34.72 -0.03 -14.62
N GLN A 10 -34.92 -1.28 -14.20
CA GLN A 10 -34.12 -1.89 -13.12
C GLN A 10 -32.63 -1.94 -13.48
N ILE A 11 -32.30 -2.37 -14.71
CA ILE A 11 -30.89 -2.44 -15.16
C ILE A 11 -30.25 -1.04 -15.16
N VAL A 12 -30.94 -0.02 -15.64
CA VAL A 12 -30.42 1.36 -15.65
C VAL A 12 -30.18 1.88 -14.24
N VAL A 13 -31.09 1.60 -13.29
CA VAL A 13 -30.92 2.00 -11.88
C VAL A 13 -29.72 1.27 -11.25
N PHE A 14 -29.55 -0.03 -11.50
CA PHE A 14 -28.38 -0.77 -10.98
C PHE A 14 -27.06 -0.29 -11.58
N VAL A 15 -27.02 0.07 -12.87
CA VAL A 15 -25.82 0.62 -13.50
C VAL A 15 -25.51 2.02 -12.94
N ALA A 16 -26.52 2.87 -12.76
CA ALA A 16 -26.34 4.20 -12.20
C ALA A 16 -25.87 4.16 -10.73
N LEU A 17 -26.45 3.29 -9.90
CA LEU A 17 -26.00 3.05 -8.53
C LEU A 17 -24.60 2.43 -8.48
N GLY A 18 -24.30 1.50 -9.40
CA GLY A 18 -22.98 0.90 -9.54
C GLY A 18 -21.90 1.94 -9.83
N ILE A 19 -22.15 2.87 -10.77
CA ILE A 19 -21.19 3.94 -11.13
C ILE A 19 -20.92 4.88 -9.93
N GLN A 20 -21.95 5.20 -9.13
CA GLN A 20 -21.77 6.01 -7.92
C GLN A 20 -20.93 5.30 -6.84
N LEU A 21 -21.04 3.97 -6.71
CA LEU A 21 -20.22 3.19 -5.79
C LEU A 21 -18.73 3.19 -6.17
N PHE A 22 -18.38 3.19 -7.47
CA PHE A 22 -16.97 3.24 -7.89
C PHE A 22 -16.34 4.63 -7.65
N ALA A 23 -17.11 5.71 -7.78
CA ALA A 23 -16.62 7.06 -7.52
C ALA A 23 -16.39 7.34 -6.03
N ALA A 24 -17.17 6.71 -5.14
CA ALA A 24 -17.05 6.79 -3.67
C ALA A 24 -15.94 5.88 -3.08
N VAL A 25 -15.32 5.04 -3.89
CA VAL A 25 -14.18 4.17 -3.49
C VAL A 25 -12.85 4.83 -3.82
N THR A 26 -12.81 5.73 -4.81
CA THR A 26 -11.57 6.41 -5.23
C THR A 26 -11.15 7.55 -4.30
N ASP A 27 -12.10 8.20 -3.63
CA ASP A 27 -11.93 9.24 -2.60
C ASP A 27 -11.56 8.66 -1.23
N ALA A 28 -11.86 7.39 -0.97
CA ALA A 28 -11.38 6.68 0.23
C ALA A 28 -9.94 6.15 0.09
N ALA A 29 -9.30 6.33 -1.07
CA ALA A 29 -8.00 5.71 -1.38
C ALA A 29 -6.79 6.65 -1.23
N ASP A 30 -6.96 7.97 -1.06
CA ASP A 30 -5.83 8.90 -1.23
C ASP A 30 -5.97 10.20 -0.41
N ALA A 31 -6.21 10.07 0.90
CA ALA A 31 -6.18 11.20 1.83
C ALA A 31 -5.60 10.85 3.20
N ASP A 32 -4.83 9.78 3.30
CA ASP A 32 -4.13 9.48 4.54
C ASP A 32 -2.84 10.28 4.58
N ASP A 33 -2.83 11.34 5.38
CA ASP A 33 -1.62 12.10 5.73
C ASP A 33 -0.60 11.25 6.53
N VAL A 34 -0.89 9.97 6.76
CA VAL A 34 -0.07 9.06 7.54
C VAL A 34 -0.07 7.71 6.85
N VAL A 35 1.12 7.22 6.45
CA VAL A 35 1.29 5.89 5.87
C VAL A 35 2.12 5.02 6.80
N PHE A 36 1.56 3.86 7.13
CA PHE A 36 2.28 2.78 7.80
C PHE A 36 2.60 1.70 6.78
N THR A 37 3.89 1.50 6.51
CA THR A 37 4.38 0.46 5.59
C THR A 37 4.95 -0.71 6.38
N VAL A 38 4.67 -1.92 5.89
CA VAL A 38 5.24 -3.16 6.41
C VAL A 38 5.86 -3.93 5.25
N ASP A 39 7.17 -4.13 5.32
CA ASP A 39 7.94 -4.80 4.28
C ASP A 39 8.55 -6.09 4.82
N TYR A 40 8.39 -7.18 4.07
CA TYR A 40 9.11 -8.41 4.36
C TYR A 40 10.60 -8.24 4.01
N CYS A 41 11.47 -8.60 4.96
CA CYS A 41 12.91 -8.45 4.80
C CYS A 41 13.56 -9.60 4.01
N GLY A 42 12.78 -10.56 3.51
CA GLY A 42 13.30 -11.65 2.68
C GLY A 42 13.79 -12.87 3.48
N MET A 43 13.56 -12.89 4.79
CA MET A 43 13.93 -14.03 5.63
C MET A 43 12.95 -14.25 6.80
N ASN A 44 12.89 -15.49 7.27
CA ASN A 44 12.16 -15.85 8.49
C ASN A 44 13.12 -15.81 9.68
N CYS A 45 12.55 -15.66 10.87
CA CYS A 45 13.26 -15.86 12.11
C CYS A 45 12.73 -17.10 12.84
N THR A 46 13.57 -17.81 13.58
CA THR A 46 13.19 -19.02 14.31
C THR A 46 13.67 -18.95 15.76
N LEU A 47 12.90 -19.57 16.65
CA LEU A 47 13.27 -19.72 18.05
C LEU A 47 14.40 -20.74 18.17
N GLN A 48 15.49 -20.34 18.80
CA GLN A 48 16.66 -21.18 19.07
C GLN A 48 16.51 -21.91 20.40
N ASP A 49 17.32 -22.95 20.62
CA ASP A 49 17.28 -23.78 21.83
C ASP A 49 17.62 -22.99 23.11
N ASP A 50 18.32 -21.87 22.98
CA ASP A 50 18.64 -20.95 24.07
C ASP A 50 17.49 -19.97 24.39
N GLY A 51 16.36 -20.08 23.68
CA GLY A 51 15.19 -19.23 23.83
C GLY A 51 15.28 -17.89 23.09
N SER A 52 16.37 -17.61 22.37
CA SER A 52 16.53 -16.41 21.56
C SER A 52 16.01 -16.62 20.13
N TRP A 53 15.69 -15.53 19.42
CA TRP A 53 15.30 -15.60 18.01
C TRP A 53 16.48 -15.32 17.10
N THR A 54 16.56 -16.02 15.97
CA THR A 54 17.58 -15.75 14.95
C THR A 54 17.49 -14.30 14.46
N ALA A 55 18.63 -13.63 14.30
CA ALA A 55 18.69 -12.24 13.89
C ALA A 55 18.20 -12.00 12.45
N CYS A 56 17.46 -10.91 12.25
CA CYS A 56 17.04 -10.42 10.94
C CYS A 56 18.16 -9.59 10.32
N THR A 57 18.91 -10.16 9.38
CA THR A 57 20.14 -9.55 8.82
C THR A 57 20.00 -9.06 7.38
N GLN A 58 18.88 -9.36 6.72
CA GLN A 58 18.62 -8.91 5.35
C GLN A 58 17.95 -7.53 5.31
N LYS A 59 18.35 -6.72 4.31
CA LYS A 59 18.04 -5.29 4.06
C LYS A 59 18.69 -4.29 5.05
N ILE A 60 19.13 -3.14 4.51
CA ILE A 60 19.56 -1.97 5.28
C ILE A 60 18.30 -1.27 5.78
N GLY A 61 17.89 -1.59 7.00
CA GLY A 61 16.71 -1.07 7.71
C GLY A 61 16.56 -1.81 9.05
N GLU A 62 15.82 -1.26 10.01
CA GLU A 62 15.57 -1.94 11.29
C GLU A 62 14.57 -3.10 11.12
N CYS A 63 14.98 -4.18 10.43
CA CYS A 63 14.20 -5.41 10.36
C CYS A 63 14.14 -6.07 11.75
N LYS A 64 12.92 -6.35 12.22
CA LYS A 64 12.67 -7.00 13.52
C LYS A 64 11.96 -8.34 13.29
N CYS A 65 12.20 -9.28 14.20
CA CYS A 65 11.53 -10.57 14.18
C CYS A 65 10.15 -10.42 14.83
N TYR A 66 9.10 -10.72 14.07
CA TYR A 66 7.72 -10.76 14.54
C TYR A 66 7.22 -12.20 14.50
N HIS A 67 6.64 -12.68 15.59
CA HIS A 67 6.13 -14.04 15.70
C HIS A 67 4.80 -14.04 16.47
N GLU A 68 3.95 -15.03 16.17
CA GLU A 68 2.76 -15.30 16.97
C GLU A 68 3.15 -15.97 18.29
N SER A 69 2.35 -15.78 19.33
CA SER A 69 2.55 -16.47 20.61
C SER A 69 2.42 -17.99 20.43
N GLY A 70 3.40 -18.74 20.92
CA GLY A 70 3.42 -20.20 20.78
C GLY A 70 4.00 -20.73 19.46
N SER A 71 4.34 -19.85 18.51
CA SER A 71 5.08 -20.25 17.30
C SER A 71 6.59 -20.28 17.53
N SER A 72 7.28 -21.24 16.93
CA SER A 72 8.75 -21.29 16.86
C SER A 72 9.31 -20.65 15.58
N VAL A 73 8.43 -20.16 14.70
CA VAL A 73 8.78 -19.51 13.44
C VAL A 73 8.07 -18.15 13.36
N GLY A 74 8.82 -17.13 12.97
CA GLY A 74 8.38 -15.76 12.76
C GLY A 74 8.90 -15.20 11.43
N LEU A 75 8.50 -13.96 11.14
CA LEU A 75 8.88 -13.24 9.94
C LEU A 75 9.77 -12.06 10.32
N CYS A 76 10.81 -11.82 9.53
CA CYS A 76 11.56 -10.58 9.62
C CYS A 76 10.84 -9.50 8.81
N LEU A 77 10.34 -8.47 9.51
CA LEU A 77 9.59 -7.37 8.92
C LEU A 77 10.27 -6.04 9.24
N SER A 78 10.22 -5.11 8.29
CA SER A 78 10.55 -3.71 8.48
C SER A 78 9.25 -2.92 8.53
N THR A 79 9.09 -2.10 9.56
CA THR A 79 7.92 -1.23 9.70
C THR A 79 8.37 0.21 9.58
N ALA A 80 7.78 0.97 8.67
CA ALA A 80 8.03 2.40 8.54
C ALA A 80 6.74 3.17 8.76
N TYR A 81 6.81 4.18 9.62
CA TYR A 81 5.75 5.15 9.84
C TYR A 81 6.16 6.45 9.18
N THR A 82 5.33 6.94 8.26
CA THR A 82 5.56 8.21 7.56
C THR A 82 4.35 9.10 7.81
N ASP A 83 4.58 10.17 8.55
CA ASP A 83 3.62 11.26 8.72
C ASP A 83 3.92 12.32 7.65
N PHE A 84 2.99 12.51 6.73
CA PHE A 84 3.08 13.49 5.66
C PHE A 84 2.70 14.91 6.11
N THR A 85 2.02 15.07 7.26
CA THR A 85 1.69 16.40 7.81
C THR A 85 2.93 17.20 8.18
N GLN A 86 4.06 16.51 8.43
CA GLN A 86 5.34 17.15 8.74
C GLN A 86 5.99 17.80 7.49
N PHE A 87 5.55 17.42 6.28
CA PHE A 87 6.02 18.02 5.05
C PHE A 87 5.04 19.12 4.64
N GLY A 88 5.55 20.32 4.36
CA GLY A 88 4.74 21.36 3.74
C GLY A 88 4.28 20.95 2.33
N GLY A 89 3.38 21.73 1.74
CA GLY A 89 3.05 21.56 0.32
C GLY A 89 4.32 21.66 -0.54
N PRO A 90 4.43 20.86 -1.62
CA PRO A 90 5.61 20.88 -2.47
C PRO A 90 5.81 22.28 -3.07
N SER A 91 7.06 22.74 -3.11
CA SER A 91 7.42 23.98 -3.81
C SER A 91 7.46 23.76 -5.33
N ASP A 92 7.41 24.84 -6.12
CA ASP A 92 7.56 24.75 -7.58
C ASP A 92 8.85 24.02 -7.98
N SER A 93 9.94 24.22 -7.22
CA SER A 93 11.20 23.50 -7.44
C SER A 93 11.10 21.99 -7.18
N ASP A 94 10.29 21.55 -6.22
CA ASP A 94 10.08 20.12 -5.96
C ASP A 94 9.30 19.47 -7.11
N LEU A 95 8.33 20.20 -7.67
CA LEU A 95 7.55 19.77 -8.84
C LEU A 95 8.42 19.70 -10.10
N ASP A 96 9.29 20.69 -10.32
CA ASP A 96 10.26 20.67 -11.42
C ASP A 96 11.24 19.50 -11.30
N ALA A 97 11.70 19.19 -10.08
CA ALA A 97 12.59 18.05 -9.83
C ALA A 97 11.91 16.69 -10.04
N ALA A 98 10.63 16.58 -9.70
CA ALA A 98 9.82 15.38 -9.88
C ALA A 98 9.32 15.21 -11.33
N THR A 99 9.45 16.23 -12.18
CA THR A 99 9.02 16.17 -13.57
C THR A 99 9.73 15.02 -14.29
N PRO A 100 8.98 14.07 -14.89
CA PRO A 100 9.57 12.94 -15.61
C PRO A 100 10.57 13.43 -16.64
N ARG A 101 11.82 13.01 -16.50
CA ARG A 101 12.84 13.35 -17.50
C ARG A 101 12.42 12.75 -18.84
N PRO A 102 12.61 13.48 -19.95
CA PRO A 102 12.44 12.89 -21.28
C PRO A 102 13.21 11.59 -21.32
N ALA A 103 12.58 10.52 -21.78
CA ALA A 103 13.31 9.29 -22.05
C ALA A 103 14.42 9.66 -23.03
N ASP A 104 15.67 9.62 -22.57
CA ASP A 104 16.82 9.70 -23.45
C ASP A 104 16.54 8.64 -24.52
N ARG A 105 16.37 9.08 -25.77
CA ARG A 105 16.29 8.16 -26.89
C ARG A 105 17.56 7.35 -26.77
N LEU A 106 17.41 6.10 -26.33
CA LEU A 106 18.40 5.03 -26.37
C LEU A 106 19.31 5.32 -27.55
N SER A 107 20.51 5.80 -27.22
CA SER A 107 21.57 6.12 -28.15
C SER A 107 21.80 4.85 -28.98
N ARG A 108 21.23 4.83 -30.17
CA ARG A 108 21.41 3.79 -31.19
C ARG A 108 22.23 4.39 -32.31
#